data_AF-A0AAW2RHM0-F1
#
_entry.id   AF-A0AAW2RHM0-F1
#
_cell.length_a   1.000
_cell.length_b   1.000
_cell.length_c   1.000
_cell.angle_alpha   90.00
_cell.angle_beta   90.00
_cell.angle_gamma   90.00
#
_symmetry.space_group_name_H-M   'P 1'
#
loop_
_entity.id
_entity.type
_entity.pdbx_description
1 polymer ?
#
loop_
_entity_poly.entity_id
_entity_poly.type
_entity_poly.pdbx_seq_one_letter_code
_entity_poly.pdbx_strand_id
1 'polypeptide(L)'
;MELTFYLGVDPSKIALGAKMKLGFINGKSRRPYQDFEQWTKADCLVISWLRNSMSKNIVESFLYINTARVLWLELEARFGVSDGAMIYQLQREIASTTQGELSVSAYFSKLKKLWDELSCLVSAPSCTCGASKEITNMRTADNLMQFLMGLNDTFDHVRNQILMMEPLPNATKAYSMVLRVEKQREVNSVFTNSLQNLGMQARSSEQGRDFSTRNNWKKGFQTDKKNQKCGHCGKSEHLREQCF
;
A
#
# COMPACT_ATOMS: atom_id res chain seq x y z
N MET A 1 4.39 -18.67 -13.49
CA MET A 1 5.55 -19.20 -12.75
C MET A 1 6.71 -18.25 -13.03
N GLU A 2 6.62 -17.03 -12.51
CA GLU A 2 7.28 -15.88 -13.15
C GLU A 2 8.03 -14.92 -12.21
N LEU A 3 8.12 -15.18 -10.90
CA LEU A 3 8.64 -14.13 -9.99
C LEU A 3 9.69 -14.56 -8.96
N THR A 4 10.26 -15.77 -9.05
CA THR A 4 11.21 -16.23 -8.01
C THR A 4 12.69 -16.05 -8.32
N PHE A 5 13.05 -15.41 -9.44
CA PHE A 5 14.46 -15.10 -9.74
C PHE A 5 14.87 -13.63 -9.53
N TYR A 6 13.93 -12.75 -9.18
CA TYR A 6 14.20 -11.31 -9.18
C TYR A 6 13.97 -10.66 -7.83
N LEU A 7 14.97 -10.84 -6.98
CA LEU A 7 15.31 -9.86 -5.97
C LEU A 7 16.84 -9.74 -6.01
N GLY A 8 17.41 -8.59 -5.70
CA GLY A 8 18.83 -8.43 -5.31
C GLY A 8 19.17 -9.16 -3.99
N VAL A 9 18.38 -10.19 -3.70
CA VAL A 9 18.13 -11.02 -2.54
C VAL A 9 17.68 -12.36 -3.16
N ASP A 10 18.40 -12.87 -4.16
CA ASP A 10 18.16 -14.22 -4.72
C ASP A 10 18.24 -15.17 -3.53
N PRO A 11 17.17 -15.93 -3.20
CA PRO A 11 17.18 -16.87 -2.08
C PRO A 11 18.41 -17.78 -2.10
N SER A 12 18.89 -18.11 -3.29
CA SER A 12 20.14 -18.82 -3.53
C SER A 12 21.35 -17.99 -3.10
N LYS A 13 21.49 -16.71 -3.51
CA LYS A 13 22.57 -15.82 -3.04
C LYS A 13 22.53 -15.54 -1.53
N ILE A 14 21.36 -15.39 -0.92
CA ILE A 14 21.22 -15.22 0.54
C ILE A 14 21.64 -16.50 1.25
N ALA A 15 21.12 -17.65 0.83
CA ALA A 15 21.43 -18.94 1.43
C ALA A 15 22.92 -19.29 1.26
N LEU A 16 23.50 -18.95 0.12
CA LEU A 16 24.94 -19.08 -0.15
C LEU A 16 25.75 -18.08 0.68
N GLY A 17 25.26 -16.86 0.87
CA GLY A 17 25.88 -15.82 1.68
C GLY A 17 25.93 -16.18 3.15
N ALA A 18 24.78 -16.59 3.71
CA ALA A 18 24.66 -17.07 5.09
C ALA A 18 25.55 -18.28 5.41
N LYS A 19 25.92 -19.05 4.37
CA LYS A 19 26.80 -20.22 4.49
C LYS A 19 28.24 -19.97 4.00
N MET A 20 28.60 -18.71 3.71
CA MET A 20 29.91 -18.31 3.18
C MET A 20 30.34 -19.06 1.89
N LYS A 21 29.39 -19.51 1.08
CA LYS A 21 29.62 -20.24 -0.18
C LYS A 21 29.47 -19.38 -1.44
N LEU A 22 29.23 -18.07 -1.31
CA LEU A 22 29.20 -17.12 -2.43
C LEU A 22 30.46 -17.17 -3.31
N GLY A 23 31.60 -17.57 -2.71
CA GLY A 23 32.87 -17.78 -3.39
C GLY A 23 32.80 -18.73 -4.61
N PHE A 24 31.90 -19.72 -4.58
CA PHE A 24 31.78 -20.73 -5.64
C PHE A 24 31.08 -20.17 -6.89
N ILE A 25 30.09 -19.29 -6.71
CA ILE A 25 29.35 -18.70 -7.83
C ILE A 25 30.05 -17.46 -8.42
N ASN A 26 30.79 -16.70 -7.60
CA ASN A 26 31.51 -15.49 -8.04
C ASN A 26 32.96 -15.77 -8.51
N GLY A 27 33.41 -17.03 -8.45
CA GLY A 27 34.74 -17.46 -8.90
C GLY A 27 35.89 -17.13 -7.94
N LYS A 28 35.61 -16.65 -6.72
CA LYS A 28 36.63 -16.42 -5.68
C LYS A 28 37.14 -17.73 -5.06
N SER A 29 36.30 -18.77 -5.00
CA SER A 29 36.67 -20.11 -4.55
C SER A 29 37.12 -20.96 -5.74
N ARG A 30 38.39 -20.81 -6.14
CA ARG A 30 38.98 -21.62 -7.22
C ARG A 30 39.26 -23.04 -6.76
N ARG A 31 39.22 -23.99 -7.70
CA ARG A 31 39.56 -25.39 -7.47
C ARG A 31 41.00 -25.48 -6.91
N PRO A 32 41.19 -26.01 -5.68
CA PRO A 32 42.50 -26.03 -5.04
C PRO A 32 43.31 -27.28 -5.45
N TYR A 33 44.62 -27.22 -5.27
CA TYR A 33 45.54 -28.36 -5.46
C TYR A 33 45.56 -29.30 -4.25
N GLN A 34 45.42 -28.74 -3.04
CA GLN A 34 45.23 -29.46 -1.77
C GLN A 34 43.74 -29.39 -1.36
N ASP A 35 43.26 -30.33 -0.54
CA ASP A 35 41.86 -30.38 -0.07
C ASP A 35 40.78 -30.45 -1.18
N PHE A 36 41.14 -31.04 -2.32
CA PHE A 36 40.27 -31.17 -3.49
C PHE A 36 38.92 -31.84 -3.18
N GLU A 37 38.91 -32.84 -2.30
CA GLU A 37 37.70 -33.56 -1.93
C GLU A 37 36.72 -32.68 -1.13
N GLN A 38 37.23 -31.85 -0.21
CA GLN A 38 36.42 -30.93 0.57
C GLN A 38 35.82 -29.82 -0.30
N TRP A 39 36.61 -29.30 -1.24
CA TRP A 39 36.13 -28.34 -2.23
C TRP A 39 35.04 -28.94 -3.12
N THR A 40 35.23 -30.18 -3.58
CA THR A 40 34.25 -30.90 -4.42
C THR A 40 32.93 -31.12 -3.68
N LYS A 41 32.97 -31.52 -2.40
CA LYS A 41 31.77 -31.64 -1.56
C LYS A 41 31.02 -30.31 -1.45
N ALA A 42 31.75 -29.21 -1.27
CA ALA A 42 31.16 -27.88 -1.21
C ALA A 42 30.56 -27.44 -2.55
N ASP A 43 31.23 -27.70 -3.67
CA ASP A 43 30.73 -27.38 -5.01
C ASP A 43 29.45 -28.17 -5.34
N CYS A 44 29.41 -29.48 -5.05
CA CYS A 44 28.20 -30.30 -5.19
C CYS A 44 27.03 -29.80 -4.34
N LEU A 45 27.28 -29.34 -3.12
CA LEU A 45 26.24 -28.75 -2.26
C LEU A 45 25.67 -27.46 -2.86
N VAL A 46 26.53 -26.60 -3.41
CA VAL A 46 26.10 -25.37 -4.09
C VAL A 46 25.27 -25.70 -5.33
N ILE A 47 25.70 -26.68 -6.14
CA ILE A 47 24.92 -27.17 -7.29
C ILE A 47 23.55 -27.66 -6.84
N SER A 48 23.47 -28.45 -5.75
CA SER A 48 22.19 -28.94 -5.21
C SER A 48 21.28 -27.80 -4.79
N TRP A 49 21.80 -26.78 -4.09
CA TRP A 49 21.00 -25.61 -3.70
C TRP A 49 20.50 -24.82 -4.90
N LEU A 50 21.33 -24.62 -5.93
CA LEU A 50 20.93 -23.97 -7.18
C LEU A 50 19.87 -24.79 -7.93
N ARG A 51 20.02 -26.12 -7.99
CA ARG A 51 19.02 -26.99 -8.63
C ARG A 51 17.70 -26.99 -7.89
N ASN A 52 17.73 -26.97 -6.56
CA ASN A 52 16.53 -26.96 -5.74
C ASN A 52 15.81 -25.60 -5.72
N SER A 53 16.47 -24.51 -6.11
CA SER A 53 15.83 -23.20 -6.26
C SER A 53 15.20 -22.96 -7.63
N MET A 54 15.38 -23.89 -8.58
CA MET A 54 14.81 -23.83 -9.93
C MET A 54 13.53 -24.68 -10.05
N SER A 55 12.65 -24.31 -10.99
CA SER A 55 11.52 -25.17 -11.35
C SER A 55 11.98 -26.40 -12.14
N LYS A 56 11.24 -27.51 -12.06
CA LYS A 56 11.63 -28.81 -12.65
C LYS A 56 11.99 -28.69 -14.14
N ASN A 57 11.19 -27.92 -14.89
CA ASN A 57 11.34 -27.69 -16.32
C ASN A 57 12.65 -26.97 -16.67
N ILE A 58 13.13 -26.12 -15.76
CA ILE A 58 14.39 -25.35 -15.93
C ILE A 58 15.58 -26.24 -15.55
N VAL A 59 15.47 -27.00 -14.45
CA VAL A 59 16.54 -27.90 -13.96
C VAL A 59 17.01 -28.89 -15.03
N GLU A 60 16.09 -29.44 -15.81
CA GLU A 60 16.39 -30.42 -16.87
C GLU A 60 17.42 -29.89 -17.88
N SER A 61 17.37 -28.60 -18.19
CA SER A 61 18.30 -27.95 -19.12
C SER A 61 19.73 -27.81 -18.58
N PHE A 62 19.95 -28.11 -17.30
CA PHE A 62 21.23 -27.90 -16.60
C PHE A 62 21.77 -29.15 -15.89
N LEU A 63 21.15 -30.32 -16.09
CA LEU A 63 21.49 -31.57 -15.39
C LEU A 63 22.95 -32.00 -15.55
N TYR A 64 23.56 -31.70 -16.70
CA TYR A 64 24.92 -32.11 -17.04
C TYR A 64 26.00 -31.09 -16.66
N ILE A 65 25.61 -29.96 -16.03
CA ILE A 65 26.60 -28.99 -15.55
C ILE A 65 27.22 -29.47 -14.24
N ASN A 66 28.55 -29.59 -14.27
CA ASN A 66 29.34 -30.27 -13.24
C ASN A 66 30.06 -29.34 -12.26
N THR A 67 29.92 -28.01 -12.41
CA THR A 67 30.45 -27.06 -11.43
C THR A 67 29.44 -25.98 -11.10
N ALA A 68 29.41 -25.53 -9.84
CA ALA A 68 28.51 -24.45 -9.43
C ALA A 68 28.77 -23.16 -10.21
N ARG A 69 30.04 -22.88 -10.55
CA ARG A 69 30.44 -21.69 -11.31
C ARG A 69 29.87 -21.69 -12.72
N VAL A 70 30.02 -22.79 -13.45
CA VAL A 70 29.49 -22.90 -14.81
C VAL A 70 27.96 -22.86 -14.79
N LEU A 71 27.33 -23.51 -13.81
CA LEU A 71 25.87 -23.48 -13.65
C LEU A 71 25.37 -22.05 -13.43
N TRP A 72 26.04 -21.31 -12.56
CA TRP A 72 25.72 -19.91 -12.30
C TRP A 72 25.86 -19.03 -13.55
N LEU A 73 26.95 -19.18 -14.31
CA LEU A 73 27.18 -18.41 -15.53
C LEU A 73 26.14 -18.69 -16.62
N GLU A 74 25.76 -19.94 -16.81
CA GLU A 74 24.72 -20.33 -17.77
C GLU A 74 23.34 -19.77 -17.37
N LEU A 75 23.04 -19.76 -16.07
CA LEU A 75 21.82 -19.13 -15.54
C LEU A 75 21.82 -17.62 -15.77
N GLU A 76 22.95 -16.96 -15.48
CA GLU A 76 23.12 -15.52 -15.71
C GLU A 76 23.06 -15.17 -17.21
N ALA A 77 23.63 -15.98 -18.09
CA ALA A 77 23.57 -15.74 -19.54
C ALA A 77 22.17 -15.95 -20.12
N ARG A 78 21.43 -16.98 -19.68
CA ARG A 78 20.08 -17.27 -20.19
C ARG A 78 19.00 -16.41 -19.57
N PHE A 79 19.11 -16.11 -18.28
CA PHE A 79 18.06 -15.44 -17.52
C PHE A 79 18.45 -14.06 -16.99
N GLY A 80 19.73 -13.66 -17.07
CA GLY A 80 20.18 -12.32 -16.65
C GLY A 80 20.00 -11.23 -17.70
N VAL A 81 19.62 -11.58 -18.95
CA VAL A 81 19.40 -10.62 -20.05
C VAL A 81 17.98 -10.03 -20.03
N SER A 82 17.04 -10.57 -19.24
CA SER A 82 15.65 -10.10 -19.22
C SER A 82 15.41 -8.79 -18.47
N ASP A 83 16.45 -8.09 -18.01
CA ASP A 83 16.32 -6.85 -17.24
C ASP A 83 15.49 -5.80 -18.00
N GLY A 84 15.72 -5.59 -19.31
CA GLY A 84 15.01 -4.55 -20.07
C GLY A 84 13.50 -4.78 -20.21
N ALA A 85 13.09 -5.98 -20.58
CA ALA A 85 11.66 -6.34 -20.72
C ALA A 85 10.95 -6.36 -19.36
N MET A 86 11.63 -6.84 -18.32
CA MET A 86 11.11 -6.85 -16.96
C MET A 86 10.98 -5.43 -16.40
N ILE A 87 11.99 -4.57 -16.61
CA ILE A 87 11.93 -3.15 -16.26
C ILE A 87 10.73 -2.50 -16.95
N TYR A 88 10.54 -2.73 -18.25
CA TYR A 88 9.39 -2.20 -18.98
C TYR A 88 8.06 -2.68 -18.38
N GLN A 89 7.93 -3.98 -18.09
CA GLN A 89 6.73 -4.55 -17.49
C GLN A 89 6.43 -3.93 -16.12
N LEU A 90 7.44 -3.85 -15.24
CA LEU A 90 7.30 -3.25 -13.91
C LEU A 90 6.95 -1.76 -13.99
N GLN A 91 7.63 -1.00 -14.86
CA GLN A 91 7.33 0.42 -15.04
C GLN A 91 5.92 0.64 -15.56
N ARG A 92 5.46 -0.17 -16.52
CA ARG A 92 4.09 -0.13 -17.03
C ARG A 92 3.08 -0.47 -15.92
N GLU A 93 3.35 -1.51 -15.13
CA GLU A 93 2.46 -1.89 -14.04
C GLU A 93 2.38 -0.80 -12.97
N ILE A 94 3.51 -0.22 -12.57
CA ILE A 94 3.58 0.92 -11.64
C ILE A 94 2.73 2.09 -12.16
N ALA A 95 2.94 2.50 -13.42
CA ALA A 95 2.23 3.64 -14.01
C ALA A 95 0.72 3.41 -14.12
N SER A 96 0.28 2.16 -14.30
CA SER A 96 -1.14 1.80 -14.38
C SER A 96 -1.81 1.52 -13.03
N THR A 97 -1.04 1.48 -11.94
CA THR A 97 -1.55 1.07 -10.62
C THR A 97 -2.23 2.24 -9.91
N THR A 98 -3.55 2.15 -9.79
CA THR A 98 -4.38 3.07 -8.99
C THR A 98 -4.99 2.32 -7.79
N GLN A 99 -5.50 3.08 -6.81
CA GLN A 99 -6.11 2.53 -5.61
C GLN A 99 -7.37 1.73 -5.95
N GLY A 100 -8.29 2.29 -6.75
CA GLY A 100 -9.54 1.64 -7.11
C GLY A 100 -10.32 1.21 -5.88
N GLU A 101 -10.74 -0.06 -5.83
CA GLU A 101 -11.49 -0.63 -4.71
C GLU A 101 -10.60 -1.13 -3.55
N LEU A 102 -9.28 -0.96 -3.64
CA LEU A 102 -8.35 -1.40 -2.59
C LEU A 102 -8.36 -0.43 -1.41
N SER A 103 -8.17 -0.97 -0.20
CA SER A 103 -7.81 -0.16 0.96
C SER A 103 -6.46 0.54 0.73
N VAL A 104 -6.24 1.66 1.42
CA VAL A 104 -4.97 2.42 1.29
C VAL A 104 -3.77 1.53 1.63
N SER A 105 -3.90 0.63 2.60
CA SER A 105 -2.87 -0.35 2.98
C SER A 105 -2.55 -1.35 1.86
N ALA A 106 -3.58 -1.94 1.24
CA ALA A 106 -3.39 -2.91 0.16
C ALA A 106 -2.79 -2.25 -1.08
N TYR A 107 -3.26 -1.04 -1.43
CA TYR A 107 -2.72 -0.24 -2.52
C TYR A 107 -1.24 0.10 -2.31
N PHE A 108 -0.87 0.66 -1.14
CA PHE A 108 0.51 1.00 -0.84
C PHE A 108 1.42 -0.23 -0.84
N SER A 109 0.95 -1.36 -0.31
CA SER A 109 1.73 -2.61 -0.30
C SER A 109 2.01 -3.12 -1.71
N LYS A 110 1.02 -3.01 -2.62
CA LYS A 110 1.20 -3.38 -4.03
C LYS A 110 2.26 -2.51 -4.70
N LEU A 111 2.16 -1.18 -4.56
CA LEU A 111 3.16 -0.25 -5.10
C LEU A 111 4.55 -0.50 -4.52
N LYS A 112 4.64 -0.68 -3.20
CA LYS A 112 5.91 -0.92 -2.52
C LYS A 112 6.61 -2.17 -3.04
N LYS A 113 5.86 -3.26 -3.26
CA LYS A 113 6.37 -4.47 -3.89
C LYS A 113 6.96 -4.19 -5.27
N LEU A 114 6.22 -3.49 -6.14
CA LEU A 114 6.68 -3.17 -7.50
C LEU A 114 7.93 -2.27 -7.50
N TRP A 115 7.99 -1.27 -6.62
CA TRP A 115 9.17 -0.42 -6.47
C TRP A 115 10.40 -1.20 -5.98
N ASP A 116 10.20 -2.15 -5.06
CA ASP A 116 11.28 -2.98 -4.54
C ASP A 116 11.80 -3.95 -5.61
N GLU A 117 10.92 -4.54 -6.40
CA GLU A 117 11.29 -5.37 -7.56
C GLU A 117 12.07 -4.54 -8.61
N LEU A 118 11.59 -3.34 -8.96
CA LEU A 118 12.29 -2.46 -9.90
C LEU A 118 13.65 -1.99 -9.37
N SER A 119 13.75 -1.71 -8.07
CA SER A 119 15.00 -1.30 -7.42
C SER A 119 16.05 -2.40 -7.40
N CYS A 120 15.62 -3.67 -7.43
CA CYS A 120 16.52 -4.81 -7.54
C CYS A 120 17.15 -4.92 -8.93
N LEU A 121 16.42 -4.55 -9.98
CA LEU A 121 16.90 -4.57 -11.37
C LEU A 121 17.79 -3.35 -11.66
N VAL A 122 17.36 -2.17 -11.20
CA VAL A 122 18.04 -0.90 -11.48
C VAL A 122 18.68 -0.40 -10.18
N SER A 123 19.75 -1.04 -9.74
CA SER A 123 20.48 -0.56 -8.56
C SER A 123 21.33 0.67 -8.89
N ALA A 124 21.35 1.66 -7.99
CA ALA A 124 22.26 2.79 -8.14
C ALA A 124 23.71 2.31 -7.91
N PRO A 125 24.69 2.81 -8.69
CA PRO A 125 26.09 2.45 -8.45
C PRO A 125 26.50 2.89 -7.05
N SER A 126 27.30 2.06 -6.37
CA SER A 126 27.92 2.44 -5.11
C SER A 126 29.00 3.48 -5.40
N CYS A 127 28.82 4.70 -4.89
CA CYS A 127 29.79 5.77 -5.07
C CYS A 127 29.97 6.56 -3.77
N THR A 128 31.19 7.03 -3.53
CA THR A 128 31.52 7.92 -2.40
C THR A 128 31.23 9.39 -2.69
N CYS A 129 30.90 9.75 -3.95
CA CYS A 129 30.70 11.13 -4.38
C CYS A 129 29.30 11.72 -4.08
N GLY A 130 28.44 10.99 -3.36
CA GLY A 130 27.10 11.46 -3.01
C GLY A 130 26.05 11.34 -4.13
N ALA A 131 26.44 11.09 -5.39
CA ALA A 131 25.50 10.93 -6.51
C ALA A 131 24.48 9.80 -6.28
N SER A 132 24.91 8.69 -5.65
CA SER A 132 24.03 7.58 -5.27
C SER A 132 22.93 8.01 -4.28
N LYS A 133 23.25 8.92 -3.36
CA LYS A 133 22.28 9.50 -2.43
C LYS A 133 21.26 10.35 -3.17
N GLU A 134 21.70 11.15 -4.14
CA GLU A 134 20.81 11.99 -4.94
C GLU A 134 19.87 11.18 -5.84
N ILE A 135 20.38 10.13 -6.49
CA ILE A 135 19.56 9.18 -7.27
C ILE A 135 18.51 8.52 -6.37
N THR A 136 18.87 8.16 -5.14
CA THR A 136 17.93 7.58 -4.17
C THR A 136 16.87 8.60 -3.75
N ASN A 137 17.27 9.86 -3.50
CA ASN A 137 16.33 10.94 -3.18
C ASN A 137 15.31 11.16 -4.31
N MET A 138 15.78 11.26 -5.56
CA MET A 138 14.91 11.38 -6.73
C MET A 138 13.90 10.23 -6.81
N ARG A 139 14.36 8.99 -6.65
CA ARG A 139 13.45 7.81 -6.62
C ARG A 139 12.44 7.87 -5.48
N THR A 140 12.84 8.34 -4.30
CA THR A 140 11.90 8.48 -3.19
C THR A 140 10.84 9.55 -3.45
N ALA A 141 11.18 10.61 -4.18
CA ALA A 141 10.24 11.63 -4.61
C ALA A 141 9.30 11.09 -5.71
N ASP A 142 9.82 10.33 -6.67
CA ASP A 142 9.00 9.68 -7.70
C ASP A 142 7.99 8.71 -7.07
N ASN A 143 8.43 7.88 -6.11
CA ASN A 143 7.54 6.96 -5.40
C ASN A 143 6.42 7.70 -4.64
N LEU A 144 6.73 8.85 -4.04
CA LEU A 144 5.72 9.70 -3.41
C LEU A 144 4.69 10.16 -4.45
N MET A 145 5.15 10.70 -5.57
CA MET A 145 4.25 11.25 -6.58
C MET A 145 3.37 10.15 -7.20
N GLN A 146 3.94 8.98 -7.50
CA GLN A 146 3.20 7.82 -8.00
C GLN A 146 2.11 7.37 -7.01
N PHE A 147 2.42 7.33 -5.72
CA PHE A 147 1.41 7.02 -4.70
C PHE A 147 0.29 8.05 -4.69
N LEU A 148 0.61 9.35 -4.68
CA LEU A 148 -0.39 10.41 -4.61
C LEU A 148 -1.27 10.49 -5.88
N MET A 149 -0.72 10.20 -7.05
CA MET A 149 -1.44 10.22 -8.33
C MET A 149 -2.48 9.11 -8.44
N GLY A 150 -2.20 7.91 -7.92
CA GLY A 150 -3.13 6.79 -8.01
C GLY A 150 -4.11 6.68 -6.83
N LEU A 151 -4.01 7.53 -5.81
CA LEU A 151 -5.00 7.61 -4.72
C LEU A 151 -6.37 8.05 -5.23
N ASN A 152 -7.42 7.51 -4.61
CA ASN A 152 -8.80 7.90 -4.91
C ASN A 152 -9.08 9.36 -4.50
N ASP A 153 -10.00 10.01 -5.22
CA ASP A 153 -10.38 11.42 -4.97
C ASP A 153 -11.02 11.65 -3.59
N THR A 154 -11.48 10.59 -2.91
CA THR A 154 -11.94 10.67 -1.52
C THR A 154 -10.84 11.14 -0.55
N PHE A 155 -9.58 11.01 -0.95
CA PHE A 155 -8.39 11.46 -0.22
C PHE A 155 -7.80 12.77 -0.78
N ASP A 156 -8.50 13.47 -1.67
CA ASP A 156 -7.99 14.71 -2.30
C ASP A 156 -7.54 15.76 -1.26
N HIS A 157 -8.28 15.92 -0.17
CA HIS A 157 -7.92 16.85 0.89
C HIS A 157 -6.55 16.55 1.52
N VAL A 158 -6.28 15.28 1.87
CA VAL A 158 -4.99 14.89 2.45
C VAL A 158 -3.87 14.88 1.40
N ARG A 159 -4.18 14.56 0.14
CA ARG A 159 -3.26 14.71 -0.99
C ARG A 159 -2.78 16.16 -1.14
N ASN A 160 -3.71 17.11 -1.17
CA ASN A 160 -3.39 18.54 -1.27
C ASN A 160 -2.60 19.03 -0.05
N GLN A 161 -2.97 18.61 1.15
CA GLN A 161 -2.22 18.93 2.36
C GLN A 161 -0.77 18.44 2.28
N ILE A 162 -0.53 17.21 1.80
CA ILE A 162 0.81 16.64 1.64
C ILE A 162 1.63 17.45 0.63
N LEU A 163 1.03 17.85 -0.50
CA LEU A 163 1.69 18.63 -1.54
C LEU A 163 2.08 20.05 -1.10
N MET A 164 1.43 20.60 -0.07
CA MET A 164 1.76 21.90 0.52
C MET A 164 2.83 21.82 1.62
N MET A 165 3.35 20.64 1.95
CA MET A 165 4.38 20.49 2.99
C MET A 165 5.77 20.88 2.46
N GLU A 166 6.53 21.63 3.25
CA GLU A 166 7.94 21.93 3.01
C GLU A 166 8.80 21.50 4.21
N PRO A 167 9.73 20.52 4.06
CA PRO A 167 10.00 19.72 2.86
C PRO A 167 8.94 18.61 2.64
N LEU A 168 8.80 18.17 1.39
CA LEU A 168 7.89 17.07 1.02
C LEU A 168 8.23 15.77 1.78
N PRO A 169 7.22 15.05 2.30
CA PRO A 169 7.44 13.79 2.99
C PRO A 169 7.80 12.67 2.00
N ASN A 170 8.41 11.59 2.47
CA ASN A 170 8.57 10.39 1.66
C ASN A 170 7.23 9.60 1.55
N ALA A 171 7.17 8.65 0.62
CA ALA A 171 5.99 7.83 0.37
C ALA A 171 5.47 7.10 1.63
N THR A 172 6.36 6.61 2.50
CA THR A 172 5.97 5.92 3.74
C THR A 172 5.28 6.87 4.74
N LYS A 173 5.79 8.09 4.88
CA LYS A 173 5.18 9.11 5.74
C LYS A 173 3.84 9.58 5.16
N ALA A 174 3.76 9.81 3.85
CA ALA A 174 2.51 10.13 3.16
C ALA A 174 1.47 9.02 3.37
N TYR A 175 1.84 7.75 3.19
CA TYR A 175 0.98 6.60 3.49
C TYR A 175 0.43 6.65 4.92
N SER A 176 1.27 6.92 5.92
CA SER A 176 0.82 7.01 7.32
C SER A 176 -0.19 8.14 7.56
N MET A 177 -0.10 9.25 6.81
CA MET A 177 -1.03 10.36 6.90
C MET A 177 -2.37 10.00 6.29
N VAL A 178 -2.36 9.40 5.09
CA VAL A 178 -3.59 8.95 4.40
C VAL A 178 -4.30 7.85 5.19
N LEU A 179 -3.55 6.89 5.75
CA LEU A 179 -4.09 5.81 6.58
C LEU A 179 -4.80 6.34 7.84
N ARG A 180 -4.29 7.43 8.45
CA ARG A 180 -4.97 8.07 9.59
C ARG A 180 -6.34 8.62 9.18
N VAL A 181 -6.43 9.23 7.99
CA VAL A 181 -7.68 9.79 7.45
C VAL A 181 -8.67 8.68 7.10
N GLU A 182 -8.20 7.56 6.51
CA GLU A 182 -9.04 6.39 6.23
C GLU A 182 -9.70 5.86 7.51
N LYS A 183 -8.93 5.62 8.57
CA LYS A 183 -9.45 5.17 9.87
C LYS A 183 -10.42 6.15 10.52
N GLN A 184 -10.17 7.46 10.42
CA GLN A 184 -11.09 8.47 10.94
C GLN A 184 -12.42 8.47 10.19
N ARG A 185 -12.41 8.27 8.87
CA ARG A 185 -13.63 8.16 8.07
C ARG A 185 -14.45 6.93 8.41
N GLU A 186 -13.81 5.79 8.67
CA GLU A 186 -14.50 4.58 9.12
C GLU A 186 -15.26 4.81 10.44
N VAL A 187 -14.63 5.45 11.42
CA VAL A 187 -15.27 5.78 12.71
C VAL A 187 -16.45 6.73 12.53
N ASN A 188 -16.27 7.79 11.72
CA ASN A 188 -17.33 8.76 11.46
C ASN A 188 -18.51 8.15 10.69
N SER A 189 -18.24 7.26 9.73
CA SER A 189 -19.26 6.53 8.97
C SER A 189 -20.13 5.65 9.89
N VAL A 190 -19.51 4.93 10.83
CA VAL A 190 -20.23 4.12 11.82
C VAL A 190 -21.11 4.99 12.71
N PHE A 191 -20.61 6.15 13.15
CA PHE A 191 -21.39 7.09 13.96
C PHE A 191 -22.61 7.66 13.20
N THR A 192 -22.44 8.06 11.93
CA THR A 192 -23.54 8.59 11.11
C THR A 192 -24.60 7.53 10.81
N ASN A 193 -24.20 6.28 10.54
CA ASN A 193 -25.14 5.19 10.29
C ASN A 193 -25.94 4.83 11.55
N SER A 194 -25.31 4.88 12.73
CA SER A 194 -25.99 4.67 14.01
C SER A 194 -27.06 5.74 14.27
N LEU A 195 -26.73 7.02 14.06
CA LEU A 195 -27.69 8.13 14.20
C LEU A 195 -28.86 8.05 13.22
N GLN A 196 -28.62 7.66 11.96
CA GLN A 196 -29.67 7.51 10.96
C GLN A 196 -30.62 6.33 11.29
N ASN A 197 -30.10 5.24 11.83
CA ASN A 197 -30.91 4.10 12.27
C ASN A 197 -31.83 4.44 13.46
N LEU A 198 -31.39 5.29 14.40
CA LEU A 198 -32.27 5.81 15.46
C LEU A 198 -33.35 6.76 14.92
N GLY A 199 -33.04 7.55 13.88
CA GLY A 199 -34.01 8.47 13.25
C GLY A 199 -35.11 7.78 12.45
N MET A 200 -34.88 6.57 11.92
CA MET A 200 -35.88 5.82 11.15
C MET A 200 -36.86 5.02 12.03
N GLN A 201 -36.49 4.65 13.27
CA GLN A 201 -37.41 3.97 14.19
C GLN A 201 -38.46 4.91 14.82
N ALA A 202 -38.21 6.22 14.81
CA ALA A 202 -39.17 7.21 15.32
C ALA A 202 -40.30 7.56 14.32
N ARG A 203 -40.24 7.06 13.07
CA ARG A 203 -41.21 7.39 12.01
C ARG A 203 -42.19 6.27 11.65
N SER A 204 -42.05 5.07 12.21
CA SER A 204 -42.90 3.92 11.86
C SER A 204 -44.09 3.67 12.80
N SER A 205 -44.48 4.61 13.68
CA SER A 205 -45.55 4.40 14.67
C SER A 205 -46.86 5.16 14.44
N GLU A 206 -47.07 5.81 13.29
CA GLU A 206 -48.35 6.49 13.01
C GLU A 206 -48.86 6.18 11.60
N GLN A 207 -49.42 4.99 11.41
CA GLN A 207 -50.25 4.71 10.25
C GLN A 207 -51.41 3.78 10.60
N GLY A 208 -52.58 4.38 10.81
CA GLY A 208 -53.83 3.66 10.98
C GLY A 208 -54.96 4.53 11.55
N ARG A 209 -55.74 5.17 10.65
CA ARG A 209 -57.22 5.11 10.59
C ARG A 209 -57.79 6.19 9.65
N ASP A 210 -58.52 5.71 8.65
CA ASP A 210 -59.42 6.45 7.76
C ASP A 210 -60.63 7.07 8.51
N PHE A 211 -61.15 8.20 8.02
CA PHE A 211 -62.53 8.31 7.46
C PHE A 211 -63.06 9.77 7.37
N SER A 212 -63.65 10.07 6.21
CA SER A 212 -64.57 11.17 5.84
C SER A 212 -64.05 12.59 5.59
N THR A 213 -63.96 12.91 4.31
CA THR A 213 -63.89 14.24 3.71
C THR A 213 -65.26 14.91 3.75
N ARG A 214 -65.42 16.02 4.48
CA ARG A 214 -66.39 17.06 4.12
C ARG A 214 -65.90 18.44 4.56
N ASN A 215 -65.51 19.21 3.56
CA ASN A 215 -64.96 20.56 3.69
C ASN A 215 -66.01 21.52 4.25
N ASN A 216 -65.65 22.28 5.29
CA ASN A 216 -66.13 23.64 5.43
C ASN A 216 -65.02 24.55 5.96
N TRP A 217 -64.95 25.72 5.34
CA TRP A 217 -63.89 26.70 5.42
C TRP A 217 -63.89 27.52 6.71
N LYS A 218 -62.67 27.98 7.07
CA LYS A 218 -62.28 29.17 7.87
C LYS A 218 -62.13 29.04 9.40
N LYS A 219 -61.03 29.69 9.83
CA LYS A 219 -60.52 29.98 11.19
C LYS A 219 -59.61 28.85 11.71
N GLY A 220 -58.30 29.06 11.80
CA GLY A 220 -57.65 30.03 12.69
C GLY A 220 -57.42 29.34 14.03
N PHE A 221 -56.18 29.35 14.55
CA PHE A 221 -55.75 29.32 15.96
C PHE A 221 -54.27 28.90 15.99
N GLN A 222 -53.39 29.80 16.41
CA GLN A 222 -52.95 29.96 17.80
C GLN A 222 -52.09 28.79 18.27
N THR A 223 -50.82 29.14 18.44
CA THR A 223 -49.78 28.42 19.14
C THR A 223 -50.18 28.21 20.61
N ASP A 224 -50.28 26.95 21.03
CA ASP A 224 -50.34 26.57 22.44
C ASP A 224 -49.00 26.88 23.14
N LYS A 225 -48.90 28.06 23.76
CA LYS A 225 -47.85 28.41 24.74
C LYS A 225 -48.48 28.52 26.13
N LYS A 226 -48.95 27.38 26.68
CA LYS A 226 -49.29 27.30 28.10
C LYS A 226 -48.05 26.95 28.91
N ASN A 227 -47.35 27.98 29.43
CA ASN A 227 -46.61 28.03 30.72
C ASN A 227 -45.40 28.98 30.80
N GLN A 228 -45.27 29.99 29.93
CA GLN A 228 -44.23 31.00 30.17
C GLN A 228 -44.70 32.07 31.16
N LYS A 229 -44.12 32.05 32.36
CA LYS A 229 -44.25 33.09 33.39
C LYS A 229 -43.32 34.27 33.06
N CYS A 230 -43.75 35.50 33.36
CA CYS A 230 -42.93 36.69 33.15
C CYS A 230 -41.70 36.67 34.07
N GLY A 231 -40.50 36.83 33.50
CA GLY A 231 -39.24 36.80 34.24
C GLY A 231 -38.98 37.98 35.18
N HIS A 232 -39.84 39.01 35.19
CA HIS A 232 -39.66 40.21 36.03
C HIS A 232 -40.59 40.25 37.27
N CYS A 233 -41.85 39.80 37.15
CA CYS A 233 -42.83 39.82 38.26
C CYS A 233 -43.38 38.43 38.63
N GLY A 234 -43.02 37.38 37.89
CA GLY A 234 -43.38 35.99 38.19
C GLY A 234 -44.83 35.56 37.87
N LYS A 235 -45.68 36.46 37.35
CA LYS A 235 -47.07 36.16 36.96
C LYS A 235 -47.14 35.65 35.52
N SER A 236 -48.09 34.75 35.24
CA SER A 236 -48.35 34.16 33.92
C SER A 236 -49.55 34.82 33.26
N GLU A 237 -49.31 35.86 32.45
CA GLU A 237 -50.30 36.41 31.52
C GLU A 237 -49.73 37.46 30.54
N HIS A 238 -48.46 37.85 30.70
CA HIS A 238 -47.79 38.84 29.85
C HIS A 238 -46.33 38.46 29.57
N LEU A 239 -45.79 38.98 28.47
CA LEU A 239 -44.37 38.92 28.14
C LEU A 239 -43.60 40.02 28.87
N ARG A 240 -42.29 39.83 29.06
CA ARG A 240 -41.41 40.74 29.83
C ARG A 240 -41.52 42.21 29.41
N GLU A 241 -41.82 42.47 28.14
CA GLU A 241 -41.86 43.82 27.55
C GLU A 241 -43.14 44.61 27.85
N GLN A 242 -44.16 43.98 28.44
CA GLN A 242 -45.43 44.62 28.84
C GLN A 242 -45.69 44.56 30.35
N CYS A 243 -44.64 44.40 31.16
CA CYS A 243 -44.73 44.40 32.62
C CYS A 243 -44.71 45.84 33.14
N PHE A 244 -45.82 46.29 33.74
CA PHE A 244 -45.94 47.56 34.47
C PHE A 244 -45.83 47.33 35.98
#